data_AF-A0A7S1BH33-F1
#
_entry.id   AF-A0A7S1BH33-F1
#
_cell.length_a   1.000
_cell.length_b   1.000
_cell.length_c   1.000
_cell.angle_alpha   90.00
_cell.angle_beta   90.00
_cell.angle_gamma   90.00
#
_symmetry.space_group_name_H-M   'P 1'
#
loop_
_entity.id
_entity.type
_entity.pdbx_description
1 polymer ?
#
loop_
_entity_poly.entity_id
_entity_poly.type
_entity_poly.pdbx_seq_one_letter_code
_entity_poly.pdbx_strand_id
1 'polypeptide(L)'
;MSSSSKETATASRLTMASEILSRGIAPLIYFVSAVYPHFVSVVTAGHAVYRRLPHDGLHALLGLIFCFFGGIYPTLFAALQAAKHGGWENTKAAVADLSREAAVILEESRKDDEVDDDDDGVADVLQIDGKALAKRKAQLVLEKCDPAKINAALGHLYVTWTAVVLALKVQFARTIALSLSIAETIHGPAERFLQPTVAAVLPQKFHKWLPVLIDWTCKSVGMSVAWYVQTIISAFTSATYGGLKCARSLVKLCAKQKNHPFRTPAQGSYADLPGRDRRMAPRRGGLLFSVQARLRYSVSVQSGAVASRDGRVVYSLDHHQRLTNIPSSYFNVIPYKKIIHKHIYVIYICIYMYTCSIEAISFPC
;
A
#
# COMPACT_ATOMS: atom_id res chain seq x y z
N MET A 1 5.08 55.10 15.72
CA MET A 1 3.70 54.58 15.49
C MET A 1 3.60 53.43 14.47
N SER A 2 4.59 53.17 13.60
CA SER A 2 4.52 52.07 12.60
C SER A 2 4.68 50.64 13.18
N SER A 3 5.47 50.46 14.25
CA SER A 3 5.76 49.13 14.81
C SER A 3 4.55 48.45 15.49
N SER A 4 3.73 49.19 16.23
CA SER A 4 2.57 48.64 16.97
C SER A 4 1.46 48.08 16.06
N SER A 5 1.34 48.59 14.83
CA SER A 5 0.37 48.07 13.84
C SER A 5 0.74 46.69 13.27
N LYS A 6 2.03 46.33 13.27
CA LYS A 6 2.49 45.04 12.73
C LYS A 6 2.31 43.88 13.72
N GLU A 7 2.50 44.14 15.01
CA GLU A 7 2.27 43.13 16.06
C GLU A 7 0.81 42.71 16.15
N THR A 8 -0.11 43.67 16.09
CA THR A 8 -1.56 43.40 16.13
C THR A 8 -2.04 42.58 14.93
N ALA A 9 -1.52 42.85 13.73
CA ALA A 9 -1.83 42.06 12.53
C ALA A 9 -1.29 40.62 12.60
N THR A 10 -0.14 40.41 13.24
CA THR A 10 0.48 39.09 13.36
C THR A 10 -0.26 38.21 14.37
N ALA A 11 -0.69 38.78 15.49
CA ALA A 11 -1.52 38.09 16.49
C ALA A 11 -2.88 37.64 15.94
N SER A 12 -3.52 38.46 15.09
CA SER A 12 -4.78 38.10 14.44
C SER A 12 -4.64 36.93 13.46
N ARG A 13 -3.51 36.81 12.76
CA ARG A 13 -3.25 35.66 11.85
C ARG A 13 -3.01 34.35 12.60
N LEU A 14 -2.29 34.41 13.72
CA LEU A 14 -2.04 33.24 14.58
C LEU A 14 -3.33 32.68 15.18
N THR A 15 -4.23 33.56 15.65
CA THR A 15 -5.54 33.16 16.20
C THR A 15 -6.46 32.56 15.12
N MET A 16 -6.50 33.13 13.92
CA MET A 16 -7.28 32.55 12.82
C MET A 16 -6.73 31.18 12.36
N ALA A 17 -5.40 31.01 12.32
CA ALA A 17 -4.77 29.75 11.96
C ALA A 17 -5.05 28.64 12.99
N SER A 18 -5.01 28.96 14.29
CA SER A 18 -5.33 27.98 15.34
C SER A 18 -6.82 27.60 15.34
N GLU A 19 -7.72 28.54 15.02
CA GLU A 19 -9.15 28.25 14.90
C GLU A 19 -9.46 27.31 13.73
N ILE A 20 -8.86 27.54 12.56
CA ILE A 20 -8.99 26.63 11.40
C ILE A 20 -8.43 25.25 11.74
N LEU A 21 -7.27 25.19 12.39
CA LEU A 21 -6.63 23.93 12.76
C LEU A 21 -7.49 23.14 13.77
N SER A 22 -8.04 23.80 14.79
CA SER A 22 -8.90 23.16 15.79
C SER A 22 -10.20 22.62 15.20
N ARG A 23 -10.83 23.34 14.25
CA ARG A 23 -12.01 22.85 13.52
C ARG A 23 -11.72 21.60 12.68
N GLY A 24 -10.51 21.51 12.10
CA GLY A 24 -10.09 20.33 11.33
C GLY A 24 -9.71 19.13 12.22
N ILE A 25 -9.10 19.39 13.38
CA ILE A 25 -8.60 18.33 14.28
C ILE A 25 -9.72 17.69 15.09
N ALA A 26 -10.74 18.44 15.52
CA ALA A 26 -11.84 17.91 16.33
C ALA A 26 -12.52 16.64 15.74
N PRO A 27 -12.94 16.61 14.46
CA PRO A 27 -13.55 15.40 13.89
C PRO A 27 -12.54 14.25 13.77
N LEU A 28 -11.25 14.54 13.57
CA LEU A 28 -10.20 13.53 13.52
C LEU A 28 -10.02 12.87 14.90
N ILE A 29 -9.96 13.67 15.97
CA ILE A 29 -9.86 13.14 17.34
C ILE A 29 -11.08 12.30 17.67
N TYR A 30 -12.29 12.77 17.35
CA TYR A 30 -13.51 12.01 17.58
C TYR A 30 -13.47 10.67 16.83
N PHE A 31 -13.12 10.69 15.54
CA PHE A 31 -12.98 9.47 14.74
C PHE A 31 -11.93 8.51 15.30
N VAL A 32 -10.75 9.01 15.67
CA VAL A 32 -9.69 8.19 16.28
C VAL A 32 -10.17 7.59 17.60
N SER A 33 -10.81 8.38 18.47
CA SER A 33 -11.32 7.90 19.75
C SER A 33 -12.42 6.84 19.60
N ALA A 34 -13.25 6.94 18.56
CA ALA A 34 -14.29 5.95 18.26
C ALA A 34 -13.72 4.65 17.67
N VAL A 35 -12.72 4.76 16.78
CA VAL A 35 -12.15 3.60 16.07
C VAL A 35 -11.11 2.86 16.91
N TYR A 36 -10.34 3.58 17.73
CA TYR A 36 -9.26 3.04 18.55
C TYR A 36 -9.67 1.83 19.41
N PRO A 37 -10.76 1.85 20.22
CA PRO A 37 -11.11 0.72 21.07
C PRO A 37 -11.47 -0.54 20.26
N HIS A 38 -12.16 -0.37 19.12
CA HIS A 38 -12.46 -1.49 18.23
C HIS A 38 -11.19 -2.09 17.63
N PHE A 39 -10.26 -1.25 17.19
CA PHE A 39 -8.97 -1.71 16.68
C PHE A 39 -8.18 -2.48 17.74
N VAL A 40 -8.08 -1.95 18.96
CA VAL A 40 -7.41 -2.63 20.09
C VAL A 40 -8.08 -3.96 20.43
N SER A 41 -9.42 -4.02 20.45
CA SER A 41 -10.16 -5.26 20.69
C SER A 41 -9.87 -6.33 19.64
N VAL A 42 -9.87 -5.96 18.35
CA VAL A 42 -9.54 -6.88 17.25
C VAL A 42 -8.09 -7.36 17.34
N VAL A 43 -7.15 -6.47 17.61
CA VAL A 43 -5.72 -6.81 17.73
C VAL A 43 -5.45 -7.71 18.93
N THR A 44 -6.06 -7.42 20.08
CA THR A 44 -5.88 -8.24 21.29
C THR A 44 -6.52 -9.62 21.14
N ALA A 45 -7.73 -9.70 20.58
CA ALA A 45 -8.37 -10.98 20.23
C ALA A 45 -7.53 -11.77 19.23
N GLY A 46 -7.04 -11.12 18.17
CA GLY A 46 -6.15 -11.72 17.18
C GLY A 46 -4.84 -12.21 17.79
N HIS A 47 -4.24 -11.44 18.70
CA HIS A 47 -3.02 -11.82 19.40
C HIS A 47 -3.24 -12.99 20.36
N ALA A 48 -4.40 -13.05 21.04
CA ALA A 48 -4.77 -14.18 21.90
C ALA A 48 -4.91 -15.48 21.08
N VAL A 49 -5.54 -15.41 19.91
CA VAL A 49 -5.62 -16.54 18.97
C VAL A 49 -4.24 -16.91 18.45
N TYR A 50 -3.43 -15.92 18.05
CA TYR A 50 -2.08 -16.13 17.53
C TYR A 50 -1.17 -16.84 18.52
N ARG A 51 -1.21 -16.46 19.80
CA ARG A 51 -0.40 -17.11 20.86
C ARG A 51 -0.76 -18.57 21.11
N ARG A 52 -2.01 -18.96 20.85
CA ARG A 52 -2.46 -20.36 21.01
C ARG A 52 -2.02 -21.25 19.86
N LEU A 53 -1.68 -20.68 18.71
CA LEU A 53 -1.39 -21.45 17.50
C LEU A 53 0.12 -21.71 17.36
N PRO A 54 0.56 -22.96 17.09
CA PRO A 54 1.98 -23.22 16.81
C PRO A 54 2.40 -22.45 15.56
N HIS A 55 3.43 -21.61 15.69
CA HIS A 55 3.91 -20.73 14.61
C HIS A 55 4.17 -21.47 13.29
N ASP A 56 4.71 -22.69 13.36
CA ASP A 56 4.99 -23.51 12.17
C ASP A 56 3.71 -23.90 11.42
N GLY A 57 2.65 -24.27 12.15
CA GLY A 57 1.34 -24.60 11.60
C GLY A 57 0.66 -23.38 10.99
N LEU A 58 0.79 -22.21 11.63
CA LEU A 58 0.28 -20.95 11.09
C LEU A 58 0.99 -20.58 9.77
N HIS A 59 2.30 -20.77 9.67
CA HIS A 59 3.02 -20.54 8.41
C HIS A 59 2.61 -21.52 7.30
N ALA A 60 2.35 -22.78 7.63
CA ALA A 60 1.83 -23.76 6.68
C ALA A 60 0.43 -23.37 6.20
N LEU A 61 -0.46 -23.01 7.13
CA LEU A 61 -1.83 -22.58 6.84
C LEU A 61 -1.83 -21.29 5.99
N LEU A 62 -1.01 -20.30 6.32
CA LEU A 62 -0.87 -19.10 5.50
C LEU A 62 -0.35 -19.43 4.10
N GLY A 63 0.61 -20.36 3.98
CA GLY A 63 1.08 -20.85 2.69
C GLY A 63 -0.05 -21.50 1.89
N LEU A 64 -0.91 -22.26 2.54
CA LEU A 64 -2.09 -22.90 1.96
C LEU A 64 -3.13 -21.87 1.49
N ILE A 65 -3.42 -20.88 2.34
CA ILE A 65 -4.34 -19.78 2.01
C ILE A 65 -3.80 -19.00 0.81
N PHE A 66 -2.51 -18.66 0.78
CA PHE A 66 -1.90 -18.02 -0.39
C PHE A 66 -1.94 -18.90 -1.64
N CYS A 67 -1.92 -20.23 -1.47
CA CYS A 67 -2.00 -21.16 -2.58
C CYS A 67 -3.37 -21.16 -3.26
N PHE A 68 -4.44 -21.24 -2.47
CA PHE A 68 -5.81 -21.34 -3.00
C PHE A 68 -6.50 -19.99 -3.22
N PHE A 69 -6.23 -18.99 -2.38
CA PHE A 69 -6.93 -17.70 -2.39
C PHE A 69 -6.08 -16.55 -2.93
N GLY A 70 -4.85 -16.81 -3.36
CA GLY A 70 -3.94 -15.77 -3.86
C GLY A 70 -4.42 -15.06 -5.12
N GLY A 71 -5.30 -15.70 -5.91
CA GLY A 71 -5.90 -15.10 -7.11
C GLY A 71 -6.90 -13.98 -6.80
N ILE A 72 -7.62 -14.06 -5.68
CA ILE A 72 -8.68 -13.09 -5.35
C ILE A 72 -8.10 -11.74 -4.90
N TYR A 73 -6.88 -11.74 -4.35
CA TYR A 73 -6.27 -10.57 -3.74
C TYR A 73 -4.91 -10.19 -4.37
N PRO A 74 -4.87 -9.93 -5.69
CA PRO A 74 -3.62 -9.65 -6.41
C PRO A 74 -2.93 -8.38 -5.88
N THR A 75 -3.71 -7.35 -5.56
CA THR A 75 -3.25 -6.07 -5.04
C THR A 75 -2.67 -6.20 -3.63
N LEU A 76 -3.30 -6.99 -2.77
CA LEU A 76 -2.79 -7.26 -1.42
C LEU A 76 -1.45 -8.00 -1.48
N PHE A 77 -1.33 -9.00 -2.36
CA PHE A 77 -0.08 -9.74 -2.51
C PHE A 77 1.05 -8.86 -3.05
N ALA A 78 0.74 -8.02 -4.03
CA ALA A 78 1.67 -7.01 -4.53
C ALA A 78 2.13 -6.05 -3.43
N ALA A 79 1.20 -5.56 -2.62
CA ALA A 79 1.49 -4.70 -1.48
C ALA A 79 2.39 -5.39 -0.46
N LEU A 80 2.11 -6.65 -0.10
CA LEU A 80 2.94 -7.43 0.82
C LEU A 80 4.35 -7.67 0.28
N GLN A 81 4.48 -8.01 -1.01
CA GLN A 81 5.80 -8.16 -1.63
C GLN A 81 6.56 -6.84 -1.68
N ALA A 82 5.88 -5.75 -2.05
CA ALA A 82 6.45 -4.42 -2.08
C ALA A 82 6.91 -3.97 -0.70
N ALA A 83 6.11 -4.20 0.34
CA ALA A 83 6.50 -3.93 1.73
C ALA A 83 7.74 -4.75 2.12
N LYS A 84 7.74 -6.05 1.79
CA LYS A 84 8.86 -6.95 2.07
C LYS A 84 10.17 -6.48 1.41
N HIS A 85 10.10 -6.01 0.18
CA HIS A 85 11.26 -5.47 -0.54
C HIS A 85 11.58 -4.01 -0.17
N GLY A 86 10.58 -3.24 0.26
CA GLY A 86 10.65 -1.84 0.64
C GLY A 86 11.08 -1.59 2.09
N GLY A 87 11.81 -2.53 2.70
CA GLY A 87 12.39 -2.34 4.03
C GLY A 87 11.56 -2.85 5.20
N TRP A 88 10.68 -3.85 5.01
CA TRP A 88 9.89 -4.47 6.09
C TRP A 88 10.68 -4.82 7.36
N GLU A 89 11.92 -5.30 7.22
CA GLU A 89 12.78 -5.59 8.37
C GLU A 89 13.13 -4.31 9.15
N ASN A 90 13.43 -3.21 8.46
CA ASN A 90 13.67 -1.91 9.09
C ASN A 90 12.38 -1.35 9.70
N THR A 91 11.23 -1.55 9.07
CA THR A 91 9.93 -1.15 9.65
C THR A 91 9.66 -1.91 10.94
N LYS A 92 9.91 -3.23 10.96
CA LYS A 92 9.74 -4.03 12.18
C LYS A 92 10.66 -3.57 13.31
N ALA A 93 11.93 -3.29 12.99
CA ALA A 93 12.86 -2.74 13.97
C ALA A 93 12.39 -1.38 14.49
N ALA A 94 12.00 -0.47 13.59
CA ALA A 94 11.45 0.84 13.92
C ALA A 94 10.19 0.76 14.79
N VAL A 95 9.28 -0.16 14.51
CA VAL A 95 8.07 -0.38 15.32
C VAL A 95 8.43 -0.96 16.68
N ALA A 96 9.38 -1.88 16.76
CA ALA A 96 9.87 -2.41 18.04
C ALA A 96 10.51 -1.29 18.88
N ASP A 97 11.30 -0.41 18.26
CA ASP A 97 11.91 0.74 18.93
C ASP A 97 10.85 1.70 19.44
N LEU A 98 9.88 2.09 18.60
CA LEU A 98 8.75 2.93 18.99
C LEU A 98 7.92 2.31 20.12
N SER A 99 7.71 0.99 20.09
CA SER A 99 6.96 0.29 21.15
C SER A 99 7.68 0.31 22.49
N ARG A 100 9.02 0.24 22.48
CA ARG A 100 9.84 0.33 23.68
C ARG A 100 9.80 1.74 24.28
N GLU A 101 9.97 2.77 23.45
CA GLU A 101 9.85 4.16 23.88
C GLU A 101 8.45 4.47 24.42
N ALA A 102 7.41 3.98 23.73
CA ALA A 102 6.02 4.13 24.18
C ALA A 102 5.76 3.45 25.53
N ALA A 103 6.35 2.28 25.79
CA ALA A 103 6.22 1.59 27.07
C ALA A 103 6.87 2.38 28.22
N VAL A 104 8.03 3.02 27.97
CA VAL A 104 8.70 3.89 28.96
C VAL A 104 7.83 5.11 29.27
N ILE A 105 7.31 5.77 28.24
CA ILE A 105 6.42 6.93 28.39
C ILE A 105 5.14 6.56 29.15
N LEU A 106 4.58 5.37 28.90
CA LEU A 106 3.38 4.91 29.58
C LEU A 106 3.64 4.67 31.07
N GLU A 107 4.79 4.08 31.44
CA GLU A 107 5.14 3.86 32.84
C GLU A 107 5.41 5.19 33.56
N GLU A 108 6.11 6.14 32.92
CA GLU A 108 6.31 7.49 33.47
C GLU A 108 4.99 8.25 33.59
N SER A 109 4.07 8.09 32.62
CA SER A 109 2.72 8.66 32.74
C SER A 109 1.92 8.05 33.87
N ARG A 110 2.10 6.76 34.18
CA ARG A 110 1.40 6.14 35.32
C ARG A 110 1.92 6.70 36.65
N LYS A 111 3.22 6.93 36.76
CA LYS A 111 3.82 7.59 37.93
C LYS A 111 3.35 9.03 38.08
N ASP A 112 3.28 9.78 36.98
CA ASP A 112 2.75 11.16 36.98
C ASP A 112 1.26 11.20 37.39
N ASP A 113 0.50 10.14 37.08
CA ASP A 113 -0.89 10.01 37.49
C ASP A 113 -1.07 9.74 39.02
N GLU A 114 0.00 9.40 39.75
CA GLU A 114 0.02 9.15 41.20
C GLU A 114 0.49 10.35 42.03
N VAL A 115 1.02 11.40 41.39
CA VAL A 115 1.52 12.60 42.09
C VAL A 115 0.36 13.46 42.58
N ASP A 116 0.39 13.77 43.86
CA ASP A 116 -0.50 14.68 44.58
C ASP A 116 0.38 15.81 45.12
N ASP A 117 0.48 16.92 44.36
CA ASP A 117 1.37 18.04 44.68
C ASP A 117 0.75 18.99 45.73
N ASP A 118 -0.56 18.93 45.97
CA ASP A 118 -1.27 19.77 46.95
C ASP A 118 -1.62 19.06 48.27
N ASP A 119 -1.29 17.77 48.38
CA ASP A 119 -1.46 16.90 49.57
C ASP A 119 -2.92 16.89 50.05
N ASP A 120 -3.87 17.04 49.12
CA ASP A 120 -5.30 17.05 49.40
C ASP A 120 -5.92 15.64 49.44
N GLY A 121 -5.10 14.62 49.12
CA GLY A 121 -5.44 13.21 49.12
C GLY A 121 -6.11 12.74 47.83
N VAL A 122 -6.22 13.59 46.80
CA VAL A 122 -6.81 13.28 45.49
C VAL A 122 -5.86 13.69 44.37
N ALA A 123 -5.30 12.69 43.66
CA ALA A 123 -4.39 12.91 42.55
C ALA A 123 -4.84 14.01 41.56
N ASP A 124 -3.92 14.95 41.27
CA ASP A 124 -4.12 16.12 40.41
C ASP A 124 -4.86 15.81 39.10
N VAL A 125 -4.59 14.65 38.52
CA VAL A 125 -5.09 14.21 37.21
C VAL A 125 -6.61 14.13 37.17
N LEU A 126 -7.27 13.90 38.31
CA LEU A 126 -8.73 13.87 38.41
C LEU A 126 -9.35 15.26 38.54
N GLN A 127 -8.58 16.25 38.99
CA GLN A 127 -9.05 17.61 39.26
C GLN A 127 -8.86 18.57 38.07
N ILE A 128 -7.89 18.26 37.21
CA ILE A 128 -7.50 19.12 36.09
C ILE A 128 -8.51 19.04 34.91
N ASP A 129 -8.80 20.19 34.29
CA ASP A 129 -9.59 20.26 33.05
C ASP A 129 -8.98 19.40 31.93
N GLY A 130 -9.81 18.69 31.16
CA GLY A 130 -9.33 17.73 30.15
C GLY A 130 -8.36 18.32 29.11
N LYS A 131 -8.46 19.61 28.80
CA LYS A 131 -7.50 20.31 27.92
C LYS A 131 -6.14 20.50 28.58
N ALA A 132 -6.12 20.85 29.86
CA ALA A 132 -4.89 21.00 30.64
C ALA A 132 -4.21 19.64 30.86
N LEU A 133 -4.99 18.57 31.08
CA LEU A 133 -4.49 17.20 31.16
C LEU A 133 -3.85 16.75 29.85
N ALA A 134 -4.51 16.98 28.71
CA ALA A 134 -3.93 16.67 27.39
C ALA A 134 -2.61 17.43 27.14
N LYS A 135 -2.53 18.69 27.58
CA LYS A 135 -1.31 19.50 27.50
C LYS A 135 -0.19 18.94 28.39
N ARG A 136 -0.47 18.57 29.64
CA ARG A 136 0.49 17.94 30.58
C ARG A 136 1.03 16.63 30.00
N LYS A 137 0.16 15.75 29.52
CA LYS A 137 0.58 14.48 28.90
C LYS A 137 1.36 14.68 27.60
N ALA A 138 0.98 15.65 26.76
CA ALA A 138 1.75 15.98 25.56
C ALA A 138 3.15 16.53 25.91
N GLN A 139 3.25 17.35 26.96
CA GLN A 139 4.54 17.86 27.45
C GLN A 139 5.42 16.73 27.99
N LEU A 140 4.86 15.81 28.78
CA LEU A 140 5.56 14.62 29.27
C LEU A 140 6.10 13.77 28.12
N VAL A 141 5.28 13.53 27.08
CA VAL A 141 5.71 12.80 25.87
C VAL A 141 6.85 13.53 25.18
N LEU A 142 6.77 14.85 25.01
CA LEU A 142 7.82 15.64 24.35
C LEU A 142 9.12 15.70 25.15
N GLU A 143 9.04 15.70 26.48
CA GLU A 143 10.20 15.74 27.36
C GLU A 143 10.94 14.40 27.40
N LYS A 144 10.19 13.29 27.48
CA LYS A 144 10.77 11.96 27.63
C LYS A 144 11.13 11.29 26.31
N CYS A 145 10.51 11.70 25.19
CA CYS A 145 10.72 11.03 23.93
C CYS A 145 11.92 11.59 23.15
N ASP A 146 12.78 10.69 22.67
CA ASP A 146 13.89 11.06 21.79
C ASP A 146 13.38 11.40 20.37
N PRO A 147 13.46 12.67 19.93
CA PRO A 147 12.95 13.08 18.63
C PRO A 147 13.72 12.45 17.46
N ALA A 148 15.00 12.11 17.65
CA ALA A 148 15.82 11.50 16.61
C ALA A 148 15.36 10.06 16.31
N LYS A 149 15.04 9.29 17.35
CA LYS A 149 14.50 7.93 17.22
C LYS A 149 13.13 7.92 16.56
N ILE A 150 12.21 8.80 16.98
CA ILE A 150 10.89 8.90 16.34
C ILE A 150 11.06 9.23 14.85
N ASN A 151 11.86 10.25 14.53
CA ASN A 151 12.03 10.67 13.14
C ASN A 151 12.66 9.57 12.28
N ALA A 152 13.65 8.84 12.80
CA ALA A 152 14.24 7.70 12.10
C ALA A 152 13.21 6.58 11.87
N ALA A 153 12.44 6.23 12.90
CA ALA A 153 11.40 5.22 12.79
C ALA A 153 10.31 5.62 11.78
N LEU A 154 9.81 6.86 11.85
CA LEU A 154 8.85 7.42 10.89
C LEU A 154 9.41 7.42 9.46
N GLY A 155 10.70 7.71 9.29
CA GLY A 155 11.38 7.64 8.00
C GLY A 155 11.30 6.23 7.39
N HIS A 156 11.57 5.19 8.19
CA HIS A 156 11.45 3.80 7.73
C HIS A 156 10.01 3.41 7.40
N LEU A 157 9.04 3.81 8.24
CA LEU A 157 7.61 3.58 7.95
C LEU A 157 7.19 4.26 6.64
N TYR A 158 7.61 5.51 6.43
CA TYR A 158 7.29 6.28 5.23
C TYR A 158 7.89 5.66 3.96
N VAL A 159 9.14 5.20 4.01
CA VAL A 159 9.78 4.51 2.87
C VAL A 159 9.02 3.23 2.51
N THR A 160 8.65 2.41 3.49
CA THR A 160 7.89 1.17 3.23
C THR A 160 6.49 1.47 2.71
N TRP A 161 5.81 2.47 3.27
CA TRP A 161 4.51 2.94 2.77
C TRP A 161 4.57 3.40 1.31
N THR A 162 5.53 4.27 0.99
CA THR A 162 5.71 4.78 -0.39
C THR A 162 6.09 3.67 -1.37
N ALA A 163 6.89 2.68 -0.95
CA ALA A 163 7.19 1.50 -1.76
C ALA A 163 5.93 0.70 -2.12
N VAL A 164 5.00 0.53 -1.17
CA VAL A 164 3.69 -0.12 -1.42
C VAL A 164 2.85 0.68 -2.39
N VAL A 165 2.69 1.98 -2.16
CA VAL A 165 1.92 2.88 -3.05
C VAL A 165 2.49 2.85 -4.47
N LEU A 166 3.82 2.89 -4.61
CA LEU A 166 4.50 2.83 -5.90
C LEU A 166 4.23 1.50 -6.61
N ALA A 167 4.34 0.37 -5.91
CA ALA A 167 4.07 -0.94 -6.48
C ALA A 167 2.62 -1.07 -6.97
N LEU A 168 1.65 -0.58 -6.18
CA LEU A 168 0.24 -0.56 -6.58
C LEU A 168 0.03 0.30 -7.84
N LYS A 169 0.60 1.50 -7.89
CA LYS A 169 0.53 2.38 -9.08
C LYS A 169 1.14 1.73 -10.32
N VAL A 170 2.29 1.07 -10.18
CA VAL A 170 2.94 0.36 -11.29
C VAL A 170 2.06 -0.78 -11.81
N GLN A 171 1.38 -1.53 -10.94
CA GLN A 171 0.46 -2.57 -11.37
C GLN A 171 -0.75 -2.02 -12.12
N PHE A 172 -1.36 -0.94 -11.61
CA PHE A 172 -2.47 -0.28 -12.30
C PHE A 172 -2.03 0.25 -13.66
N ALA A 173 -0.87 0.91 -13.75
CA ALA A 173 -0.34 1.42 -15.02
C ALA A 173 -0.11 0.29 -16.05
N ARG A 174 0.44 -0.85 -15.63
CA ARG A 174 0.63 -2.02 -16.50
C ARG A 174 -0.69 -2.61 -16.98
N THR A 175 -1.68 -2.71 -16.11
CA THR A 175 -3.01 -3.23 -16.45
C THR A 175 -3.72 -2.32 -17.45
N ILE A 176 -3.64 -1.00 -17.25
CA ILE A 176 -4.17 0.00 -18.19
C ILE A 176 -3.47 -0.11 -19.55
N ALA A 177 -2.14 -0.17 -19.58
CA ALA A 177 -1.39 -0.31 -20.84
C ALA A 177 -1.77 -1.59 -21.61
N LEU A 178 -1.89 -2.72 -20.90
CA LEU A 178 -2.35 -3.98 -21.49
C LEU A 178 -3.78 -3.86 -22.04
N SER A 179 -4.68 -3.23 -21.29
CA SER A 179 -6.07 -3.03 -21.70
C SER A 179 -6.21 -2.21 -22.98
N LEU A 180 -5.41 -1.14 -23.12
CA LEU A 180 -5.41 -0.28 -24.30
C LEU A 180 -4.91 -1.04 -25.54
N SER A 181 -3.83 -1.82 -25.39
CA SER A 181 -3.31 -2.65 -26.47
C SER A 181 -4.35 -3.68 -26.95
N ILE A 182 -5.07 -4.32 -26.02
CA ILE A 182 -6.16 -5.25 -26.38
C ILE A 182 -7.30 -4.49 -27.08
N ALA A 183 -7.71 -3.34 -26.55
CA ALA A 183 -8.80 -2.55 -27.12
C ALA A 183 -8.51 -2.10 -28.55
N GLU A 184 -7.29 -1.65 -28.86
CA GLU A 184 -6.85 -1.26 -30.20
C GLU A 184 -6.91 -2.44 -31.19
N THR A 185 -6.57 -3.64 -30.74
CA THR A 185 -6.64 -4.85 -31.59
C THR A 185 -8.08 -5.28 -31.88
N ILE A 186 -9.01 -5.06 -30.93
CA ILE A 186 -10.43 -5.38 -31.07
C ILE A 186 -11.18 -4.30 -31.86
N HIS A 187 -10.73 -3.04 -31.81
CA HIS A 187 -11.42 -1.91 -32.42
C HIS A 187 -11.67 -2.08 -33.92
N GLY A 188 -10.66 -2.49 -34.70
CA GLY A 188 -10.80 -2.67 -36.15
C GLY A 188 -11.87 -3.71 -36.54
N PRO A 189 -11.82 -4.94 -36.00
CA PRO A 189 -12.89 -5.92 -36.17
C PRO A 189 -14.25 -5.42 -35.68
N ALA A 190 -14.29 -4.77 -34.51
CA ALA A 190 -15.52 -4.28 -33.91
C ALA A 190 -16.19 -3.23 -34.80
N GLU A 191 -15.45 -2.26 -35.32
CA GLU A 191 -15.98 -1.24 -36.23
C GLU A 191 -16.56 -1.89 -37.50
N ARG A 192 -15.87 -2.87 -38.09
CA ARG A 192 -16.34 -3.56 -39.30
C ARG A 192 -17.65 -4.32 -39.10
N PHE A 193 -17.88 -4.92 -37.93
CA PHE A 193 -19.06 -5.77 -37.68
C PHE A 193 -20.19 -5.07 -36.91
N LEU A 194 -19.87 -4.28 -35.88
CA LEU A 194 -20.87 -3.61 -35.03
C LEU A 194 -21.43 -2.36 -35.70
N GLN A 195 -20.62 -1.61 -36.46
CA GLN A 195 -21.08 -0.37 -37.09
C GLN A 195 -22.29 -0.59 -38.02
N PRO A 196 -22.29 -1.53 -38.99
CA PRO A 196 -23.45 -1.73 -39.86
C PRO A 196 -24.66 -2.27 -39.08
N THR A 197 -24.43 -3.16 -38.12
CA THR A 197 -25.50 -3.79 -37.32
C THR A 197 -26.24 -2.74 -36.48
N VAL A 198 -25.51 -1.83 -35.85
CA VAL A 198 -26.10 -0.79 -35.00
C VAL A 198 -26.68 0.36 -35.83
N ALA A 199 -26.08 0.68 -36.99
CA ALA A 199 -26.61 1.66 -37.92
C ALA A 199 -27.99 1.27 -38.49
N ALA A 200 -28.25 -0.03 -38.67
CA ALA A 200 -29.55 -0.51 -39.14
C ALA A 200 -30.70 -0.29 -38.13
N VAL A 201 -30.39 -0.21 -36.84
CA VAL A 201 -31.39 -0.08 -35.76
C VAL A 201 -31.56 1.36 -35.29
N LEU A 202 -30.49 2.16 -35.31
CA LEU A 202 -30.51 3.54 -34.83
C LEU A 202 -30.97 4.52 -35.91
N PRO A 203 -31.68 5.61 -35.54
CA PRO A 203 -31.97 6.67 -36.49
C PRO A 203 -30.70 7.46 -36.87
N GLN A 204 -30.69 8.02 -38.09
CA GLN A 204 -29.53 8.73 -38.67
C GLN A 204 -28.92 9.81 -37.76
N LYS A 205 -29.73 10.45 -36.92
CA LYS A 205 -29.29 11.50 -35.98
C LYS A 205 -28.19 11.04 -35.00
N PHE A 206 -28.13 9.75 -34.67
CA PHE A 206 -27.16 9.22 -33.69
C PHE A 206 -25.94 8.54 -34.30
N HIS A 207 -25.84 8.41 -35.62
CA HIS A 207 -24.73 7.72 -36.28
C HIS A 207 -23.36 8.35 -35.96
N LYS A 208 -23.32 9.67 -35.68
CA LYS A 208 -22.10 10.37 -35.26
C LYS A 208 -21.51 9.89 -33.93
N TRP A 209 -22.32 9.30 -33.06
CA TRP A 209 -21.88 8.81 -31.75
C TRP A 209 -21.46 7.33 -31.80
N LEU A 210 -21.77 6.63 -32.88
CA LEU A 210 -21.49 5.22 -33.03
C LEU A 210 -20.00 4.85 -32.89
N PRO A 211 -19.04 5.53 -33.56
CA PRO A 211 -17.63 5.20 -33.39
C PRO A 211 -17.14 5.46 -31.96
N VAL A 212 -17.67 6.51 -31.30
CA VAL A 212 -17.34 6.81 -29.89
C VAL A 212 -17.83 5.68 -28.99
N LEU A 213 -19.08 5.23 -29.15
CA LEU A 213 -19.61 4.12 -28.34
C LEU A 213 -18.83 2.83 -28.57
N ILE A 214 -18.50 2.50 -29.82
CA ILE A 214 -17.71 1.30 -30.15
C ILE A 214 -16.34 1.38 -29.48
N ASP A 215 -15.61 2.49 -29.59
CA ASP A 215 -14.31 2.68 -28.93
C ASP A 215 -14.38 2.52 -27.40
N TRP A 216 -15.37 3.14 -26.75
CA TRP A 216 -15.56 2.99 -25.30
C TRP A 216 -15.89 1.55 -24.89
N THR A 217 -16.72 0.84 -25.67
CA THR A 217 -17.03 -0.57 -25.41
C THR A 217 -15.81 -1.47 -25.60
N CYS A 218 -15.00 -1.25 -26.63
CA CYS A 218 -13.75 -1.97 -26.86
C CYS A 218 -12.76 -1.76 -25.70
N LYS A 219 -12.61 -0.53 -25.19
CA LYS A 219 -11.77 -0.21 -24.03
C LYS A 219 -12.26 -0.89 -22.75
N SER A 220 -13.58 -0.91 -22.53
CA SER A 220 -14.22 -1.62 -21.42
C SER A 220 -13.94 -3.13 -21.47
N VAL A 221 -14.14 -3.75 -22.64
CA VAL A 221 -13.83 -5.17 -22.83
C VAL A 221 -12.34 -5.45 -22.62
N GLY A 222 -11.46 -4.61 -23.20
CA GLY A 222 -10.01 -4.70 -23.02
C GLY A 222 -9.60 -4.61 -21.55
N MET A 223 -10.22 -3.71 -20.77
CA MET A 223 -9.95 -3.57 -19.33
C MET A 223 -10.39 -4.81 -18.54
N SER A 224 -11.55 -5.38 -18.87
CA SER A 224 -12.05 -6.59 -18.23
C SER A 224 -11.14 -7.79 -18.47
N VAL A 225 -10.71 -7.99 -19.73
CA VAL A 225 -9.78 -9.07 -20.10
C VAL A 225 -8.41 -8.87 -19.45
N ALA A 226 -7.88 -7.65 -19.48
CA ALA A 226 -6.59 -7.34 -18.84
C ALA A 226 -6.61 -7.64 -17.33
N TRP A 227 -7.71 -7.29 -16.63
CA TRP A 227 -7.87 -7.60 -15.22
C TRP A 227 -7.92 -9.10 -14.95
N TYR A 228 -8.62 -9.86 -15.81
CA TYR A 228 -8.67 -11.31 -15.72
C TYR A 228 -7.29 -11.95 -15.90
N VAL A 229 -6.51 -11.52 -16.91
CA VAL A 229 -5.14 -11.99 -17.13
C VAL A 229 -4.24 -11.64 -15.92
N GLN A 230 -4.34 -10.43 -15.39
CA GLN A 230 -3.57 -10.01 -14.22
C GLN A 230 -3.91 -10.85 -12.98
N THR A 231 -5.18 -11.24 -12.83
CA THR A 231 -5.67 -12.13 -11.77
C THR A 231 -5.05 -13.52 -11.88
N ILE A 232 -5.00 -14.10 -13.09
CA ILE A 232 -4.37 -15.41 -13.34
C ILE A 232 -2.88 -15.37 -13.00
N ILE A 233 -2.15 -14.35 -13.46
CA ILE A 233 -0.71 -14.21 -13.18
C ILE A 233 -0.46 -14.09 -11.68
N SER A 234 -1.31 -13.32 -10.98
CA SER A 234 -1.21 -13.14 -9.54
C SER A 234 -1.56 -14.42 -8.78
N ALA A 235 -2.55 -15.19 -9.25
CA ALA A 235 -2.89 -16.50 -8.70
C ALA A 235 -1.70 -17.47 -8.81
N PHE A 236 -1.08 -17.57 -9.99
CA PHE A 236 0.05 -18.45 -10.21
C PHE A 236 1.28 -18.09 -9.36
N THR A 237 1.60 -16.79 -9.29
CA THR A 237 2.72 -16.31 -8.46
C THR A 237 2.47 -16.49 -6.96
N SER A 238 1.22 -16.34 -6.52
CA SER A 238 0.82 -16.61 -5.13
C SER A 238 0.85 -18.10 -4.82
N ALA A 239 0.39 -18.95 -5.75
CA ALA A 239 0.42 -20.41 -5.62
C ALA A 239 1.84 -20.95 -5.47
N THR A 240 2.75 -20.51 -6.32
CA THR A 240 4.16 -20.92 -6.24
C THR A 240 4.83 -20.46 -4.95
N TYR A 241 4.58 -19.22 -4.51
CA TYR A 241 5.10 -18.70 -3.26
C TYR A 241 4.50 -19.37 -2.01
N GLY A 242 3.18 -19.55 -2.00
CA GLY A 242 2.42 -20.20 -0.93
C GLY A 242 2.77 -21.66 -0.79
N GLY A 243 2.86 -22.39 -1.90
CA GLY A 243 3.29 -23.79 -1.95
C GLY A 243 4.70 -23.99 -1.40
N LEU A 244 5.66 -23.13 -1.77
CA LEU A 244 7.02 -23.21 -1.24
C LEU A 244 7.07 -22.94 0.27
N LYS A 245 6.27 -21.98 0.77
CA LYS A 245 6.14 -21.72 2.21
C LYS A 245 5.54 -22.91 2.95
N CYS A 246 4.44 -23.45 2.42
CA CYS A 246 3.74 -24.60 3.00
C CYS A 246 4.67 -25.82 3.07
N ALA A 247 5.34 -26.17 1.96
CA ALA A 247 6.27 -27.29 1.91
C ALA A 247 7.41 -27.16 2.94
N ARG A 248 8.01 -25.96 3.07
CA ARG A 248 9.07 -25.72 4.05
C ARG A 248 8.58 -25.85 5.49
N SER A 249 7.39 -25.34 5.80
CA SER A 249 6.81 -25.44 7.14
C SER A 249 6.38 -26.88 7.47
N LEU A 250 5.82 -27.62 6.51
CA LEU A 250 5.46 -29.02 6.68
C LEU A 250 6.70 -29.89 6.94
N VAL A 251 7.80 -29.68 6.20
CA VAL A 251 9.05 -30.40 6.46
C VAL A 251 9.58 -30.12 7.87
N LYS A 252 9.49 -28.87 8.36
CA LYS A 252 9.86 -28.53 9.75
C LYS A 252 8.98 -29.23 10.78
N LEU A 253 7.67 -29.30 10.56
CA LEU A 253 6.73 -30.00 11.45
C LEU A 253 7.01 -31.51 11.48
N CYS A 254 7.21 -32.14 10.31
CA CYS A 254 7.54 -33.55 10.20
C CYS A 254 8.90 -33.87 10.85
N ALA A 255 9.90 -33.00 10.67
CA ALA A 255 11.20 -33.14 11.32
C ALA A 255 11.10 -33.00 12.85
N LYS A 256 10.25 -32.09 13.34
CA LYS A 256 10.00 -31.91 14.77
C LYS A 256 9.31 -33.12 15.40
N GLN A 257 8.39 -33.77 14.67
CA GLN A 257 7.75 -35.01 15.13
C GLN A 257 8.70 -36.21 15.14
N LYS A 258 9.62 -36.31 14.16
CA LYS A 258 10.60 -37.41 14.09
C LYS A 258 11.69 -37.36 15.15
N ASN A 259 11.85 -36.26 15.89
CA ASN A 259 12.87 -36.10 16.93
C ASN A 259 12.38 -36.43 18.36
N HIS A 260 11.44 -37.36 18.51
CA HIS A 260 11.68 -38.46 19.48
C HIS A 260 13.01 -39.13 19.06
N PRO A 261 13.92 -39.43 20.01
CA PRO A 261 15.36 -39.16 19.91
C PRO A 261 15.99 -39.53 18.56
N PHE A 262 16.10 -38.55 17.67
CA PHE A 262 17.19 -38.49 16.71
C PHE A 262 17.69 -37.05 16.70
N ARG A 263 18.93 -36.85 17.16
CA ARG A 263 19.61 -35.56 17.09
C ARG A 263 19.67 -35.12 15.63
N THR A 264 18.82 -34.20 15.19
CA THR A 264 19.15 -33.41 14.00
C THR A 264 20.15 -32.33 14.40
N PRO A 265 21.27 -32.20 13.68
CA PRO A 265 22.27 -31.19 13.95
C PRO A 265 21.63 -29.80 13.82
N ALA A 266 22.08 -28.88 14.68
CA ALA A 266 21.63 -27.51 14.75
C ALA A 266 21.45 -26.91 13.34
N GLN A 267 20.29 -26.28 13.12
CA GLN A 267 20.14 -25.30 12.05
C GLN A 267 21.12 -24.16 12.36
N GLY A 268 22.35 -24.33 11.88
CA GLY A 268 23.35 -23.28 11.82
C GLY A 268 22.72 -22.09 11.13
N SER A 269 22.72 -20.99 11.87
CA SER A 269 22.65 -19.64 11.33
C SER A 269 23.37 -19.57 9.98
N TYR A 270 22.64 -19.18 8.93
CA TYR A 270 23.25 -18.85 7.63
C TYR A 270 24.19 -17.61 7.72
N ALA A 271 24.45 -17.09 8.92
CA ALA A 271 25.36 -15.97 9.16
C ALA A 271 26.83 -16.38 9.37
N ASP A 272 27.14 -17.65 9.63
CA ASP A 272 28.52 -18.12 9.80
C ASP A 272 28.90 -19.16 8.73
N LEU A 273 29.14 -18.68 7.51
CA LEU A 273 30.01 -19.36 6.57
C LEU A 273 31.39 -18.71 6.66
N PRO A 274 32.38 -19.34 7.32
CA PRO A 274 33.74 -18.84 7.29
C PRO A 274 34.28 -18.98 5.86
N GLY A 275 34.72 -17.86 5.29
CA GLY A 275 35.65 -17.84 4.16
C GLY A 275 35.18 -18.55 2.89
N ARG A 276 34.11 -18.05 2.23
CA ARG A 276 33.94 -18.33 0.80
C ARG A 276 34.90 -17.42 0.02
N ASP A 277 36.09 -17.97 -0.23
CA ASP A 277 37.17 -17.35 -0.99
C ASP A 277 36.65 -16.81 -2.33
N ARG A 278 36.87 -15.50 -2.59
CA ARG A 278 36.38 -14.76 -3.76
C ARG A 278 37.20 -15.07 -5.01
N ARG A 279 37.38 -16.34 -5.35
CA ARG A 279 38.11 -16.77 -6.56
C ARG A 279 37.41 -17.88 -7.32
N MET A 280 36.17 -17.64 -7.75
CA MET A 280 35.63 -18.34 -8.91
C MET A 280 34.85 -17.36 -9.79
N ALA A 281 35.51 -16.96 -10.88
CA ALA A 281 34.88 -16.31 -12.01
C ALA A 281 33.83 -17.26 -12.63
N PRO A 282 32.65 -16.78 -13.03
CA PRO A 282 31.64 -17.64 -13.63
C PRO A 282 32.03 -18.01 -15.07
N ARG A 283 32.26 -19.31 -15.32
CA ARG A 283 32.21 -19.87 -16.67
C ARG A 283 30.76 -19.82 -17.17
N ARG A 284 30.60 -19.25 -18.37
CA ARG A 284 29.35 -19.15 -19.14
C ARG A 284 28.72 -20.55 -19.32
N GLY A 285 27.43 -20.66 -19.03
CA GLY A 285 26.61 -21.81 -19.43
C GLY A 285 25.25 -21.81 -18.75
N GLY A 286 24.19 -21.45 -19.49
CA GLY A 286 22.80 -21.57 -19.00
C GLY A 286 21.85 -20.51 -19.56
N LEU A 287 21.41 -20.69 -20.81
CA LEU A 287 20.52 -19.78 -21.55
C LEU A 287 19.12 -19.58 -20.92
N LEU A 288 18.76 -20.37 -19.90
CA LEU A 288 17.42 -20.37 -19.27
C LEU A 288 17.27 -19.40 -18.07
N PHE A 289 18.37 -18.93 -17.47
CA PHE A 289 18.32 -17.90 -16.41
C PHE A 289 18.26 -16.46 -16.96
N SER A 290 18.43 -16.30 -18.28
CA SER A 290 18.42 -15.01 -18.99
C SER A 290 17.06 -14.31 -18.97
N VAL A 291 15.95 -15.06 -19.01
CA VAL A 291 14.60 -14.47 -19.10
C VAL A 291 14.13 -13.88 -17.77
N GLN A 292 14.38 -14.56 -16.64
CA GLN A 292 14.06 -14.00 -15.31
C GLN A 292 14.99 -12.83 -14.93
N ALA A 293 16.24 -12.84 -15.36
CA ALA A 293 17.16 -11.73 -15.14
C ALA A 293 16.78 -10.49 -15.99
N ARG A 294 16.29 -10.67 -17.23
CA ARG A 294 15.79 -9.57 -18.08
C ARG A 294 14.51 -8.92 -17.55
N LEU A 295 13.62 -9.69 -16.94
CA LEU A 295 12.44 -9.14 -16.27
C LEU A 295 12.81 -8.38 -14.98
N ARG A 296 13.80 -8.86 -14.20
CA ARG A 296 14.33 -8.08 -13.06
C ARG A 296 15.05 -6.81 -13.50
N TYR A 297 15.81 -6.85 -14.59
CA TYR A 297 16.49 -5.65 -15.12
C TYR A 297 15.49 -4.62 -15.65
N SER A 298 14.42 -5.03 -16.32
CA SER A 298 13.42 -4.08 -16.85
C SER A 298 12.64 -3.37 -15.73
N VAL A 299 12.40 -4.04 -14.60
CA VAL A 299 11.80 -3.40 -13.42
C VAL A 299 12.78 -2.45 -12.74
N SER A 300 14.07 -2.80 -12.65
CA SER A 300 15.10 -1.93 -12.05
C SER A 300 15.40 -0.69 -12.90
N VAL A 301 15.32 -0.81 -14.23
CA VAL A 301 15.49 0.29 -15.19
C VAL A 301 14.27 1.24 -15.19
N GLN A 302 13.05 0.73 -14.99
CA GLN A 302 11.87 1.60 -14.80
C GLN A 302 11.87 2.35 -13.45
N SER A 303 12.60 1.85 -12.44
CA SER A 303 12.78 2.54 -11.15
C SER A 303 14.00 3.49 -11.10
N GLY A 304 14.70 3.73 -12.21
CA GLY A 304 15.84 4.67 -12.25
C GLY A 304 17.04 4.27 -11.38
N ALA A 305 17.10 3.04 -10.89
CA ALA A 305 18.19 2.57 -10.06
C ALA A 305 19.36 2.09 -10.93
N VAL A 306 20.30 2.99 -11.22
CA VAL A 306 21.60 2.64 -11.81
C VAL A 306 22.48 2.07 -10.71
N ALA A 307 22.84 0.79 -10.81
CA ALA A 307 23.81 0.18 -9.91
C ALA A 307 25.19 0.83 -10.11
N SER A 308 25.59 1.70 -9.17
CA SER A 308 26.96 2.20 -9.10
C SER A 308 27.89 1.08 -8.60
N ARG A 309 29.09 0.99 -9.19
CA ARG A 309 30.10 -0.04 -8.91
C ARG A 309 30.60 -0.06 -7.45
N ASP A 310 30.27 0.97 -6.66
CA ASP A 310 30.78 1.18 -5.31
C ASP A 310 29.80 0.79 -4.17
N GLY A 311 28.72 0.07 -4.48
CA GLY A 311 27.84 -0.48 -3.44
C GLY A 311 26.99 0.54 -2.67
N ARG A 312 27.01 1.82 -3.06
CA ARG A 312 26.07 2.84 -2.59
C ARG A 312 24.91 3.00 -3.57
N VAL A 313 23.69 2.78 -3.08
CA VAL A 313 22.46 3.07 -3.82
C VAL A 313 22.25 4.59 -3.77
N VAL A 314 22.61 5.28 -4.85
CA VAL A 314 22.33 6.72 -5.02
C VAL A 314 21.02 6.83 -5.79
N TYR A 315 19.98 7.34 -5.14
CA TYR A 315 18.73 7.69 -5.81
C TYR A 315 18.95 9.03 -6.54
N SER A 316 19.13 8.99 -7.86
CA SER A 316 19.19 10.20 -8.68
C SER A 316 17.77 10.74 -8.90
N LEU A 317 17.51 11.94 -8.38
CA LEU A 317 16.21 12.61 -8.41
C LEU A 317 15.94 13.37 -9.73
N ASP A 318 16.61 13.00 -10.84
CA ASP A 318 16.65 13.81 -12.07
C ASP A 318 15.55 13.46 -13.10
N HIS A 319 14.76 12.40 -12.89
CA HIS A 319 13.75 11.99 -13.88
C HIS A 319 12.41 12.73 -13.82
N HIS A 320 12.21 13.64 -12.85
CA HIS A 320 10.95 14.40 -12.74
C HIS A 320 10.84 15.61 -13.68
N GLN A 321 11.94 16.07 -14.30
CA GLN A 321 11.95 17.28 -15.14
C GLN A 321 11.64 17.07 -16.63
N ARG A 322 11.55 15.83 -17.13
CA ARG A 322 11.28 15.57 -18.57
C ARG A 322 9.80 15.37 -18.94
N LEU A 323 8.88 15.36 -17.96
CA LEU A 323 7.44 15.17 -18.22
C LEU A 323 6.60 16.47 -18.17
N THR A 324 7.23 17.64 -17.98
CA THR A 324 6.51 18.92 -17.86
C THR A 324 6.54 19.80 -19.12
N ASN A 325 7.10 19.34 -20.24
CA ASN A 325 7.04 20.05 -21.52
C ASN A 325 5.99 19.41 -22.44
N ILE A 326 4.71 19.63 -22.14
CA ILE A 326 3.60 19.42 -23.07
C ILE A 326 3.05 20.82 -23.42
N PRO A 327 3.01 21.23 -24.69
CA PRO A 327 2.60 22.58 -25.07
C PRO A 327 1.14 22.87 -24.70
N SER A 328 0.93 24.00 -24.02
CA SER A 328 -0.33 24.49 -23.44
C SER A 328 -1.39 24.97 -24.45
N SER A 329 -1.26 24.64 -25.74
CA SER A 329 -2.06 25.25 -26.82
C SER A 329 -3.39 24.56 -27.15
N TYR A 330 -3.87 23.58 -26.37
CA TYR A 330 -5.12 22.85 -26.65
C TYR A 330 -6.26 23.06 -25.65
N PHE A 331 -6.12 23.94 -24.65
CA PHE A 331 -7.22 24.25 -23.72
C PHE A 331 -7.99 25.52 -24.15
N ASN A 332 -8.77 25.40 -25.21
CA ASN A 332 -9.84 26.36 -25.49
C ASN A 332 -11.14 25.87 -24.85
N VAL A 333 -11.64 26.68 -23.91
CA VAL A 333 -12.78 26.37 -23.02
C VAL A 333 -14.09 26.62 -23.76
N ILE A 334 -14.78 25.54 -24.14
CA ILE A 334 -16.19 25.56 -24.57
C ILE A 334 -17.08 25.49 -23.31
N PRO A 335 -18.21 26.21 -23.19
CA PRO A 335 -19.04 26.20 -21.98
C PRO A 335 -19.76 24.84 -21.77
N TYR A 336 -19.29 24.06 -20.79
CA TYR A 336 -19.64 22.65 -20.53
C TYR A 336 -20.97 22.38 -19.78
N LYS A 337 -21.76 23.39 -19.41
CA LYS A 337 -22.80 23.21 -18.37
C LYS A 337 -24.02 22.35 -18.79
N LYS A 338 -24.31 22.18 -20.08
CA LYS A 338 -25.44 21.33 -20.56
C LYS A 338 -25.03 19.94 -21.06
N ILE A 339 -23.74 19.68 -21.26
CA ILE A 339 -23.22 18.40 -21.78
C ILE A 339 -22.94 17.42 -20.64
N ILE A 340 -22.53 17.91 -19.47
CA ILE A 340 -22.16 17.09 -18.30
C ILE A 340 -23.33 16.22 -17.80
N HIS A 341 -24.58 16.72 -17.81
CA HIS A 341 -25.73 15.96 -17.31
C HIS A 341 -26.08 14.73 -18.17
N LYS A 342 -25.85 14.78 -19.49
CA LYS A 342 -26.08 13.63 -20.38
C LYS A 342 -24.94 12.62 -20.31
N HIS A 343 -23.69 13.06 -20.12
CA HIS A 343 -22.56 12.14 -19.96
C HIS A 343 -22.55 11.46 -18.59
N ILE A 344 -23.00 12.12 -17.52
CA ILE A 344 -23.14 11.49 -16.20
C ILE A 344 -24.12 10.31 -16.26
N TYR A 345 -25.24 10.42 -16.98
CA TYR A 345 -26.20 9.32 -17.12
C TYR A 345 -25.64 8.13 -17.90
N VAL A 346 -24.87 8.38 -18.97
CA VAL A 346 -24.22 7.30 -19.74
C VAL A 346 -23.12 6.62 -18.92
N ILE A 347 -22.35 7.39 -18.14
CA ILE A 347 -21.35 6.85 -17.21
C ILE A 347 -22.05 6.02 -16.12
N TYR A 348 -23.19 6.47 -15.58
CA TYR A 348 -23.97 5.72 -14.58
C TYR A 348 -24.52 4.41 -15.15
N ILE A 349 -25.03 4.41 -16.38
CA ILE A 349 -25.52 3.21 -17.07
C ILE A 349 -24.37 2.24 -17.38
N CYS A 350 -23.20 2.74 -17.80
CA CYS A 350 -22.02 1.91 -18.02
C CYS A 350 -21.49 1.32 -16.70
N ILE A 351 -21.49 2.09 -15.61
CA ILE A 351 -21.14 1.59 -14.26
C ILE A 351 -22.14 0.55 -13.80
N TYR A 352 -23.45 0.77 -14.02
CA TYR A 352 -24.52 -0.20 -13.69
C TYR A 352 -24.39 -1.49 -14.50
N MET A 353 -24.09 -1.41 -15.80
CA MET A 353 -23.83 -2.61 -16.62
C MET A 353 -22.55 -3.34 -16.19
N TYR A 354 -21.52 -2.61 -15.75
CA TYR A 354 -20.30 -3.19 -15.19
C TYR A 354 -20.54 -3.88 -13.85
N THR A 355 -21.30 -3.26 -12.95
CA THR A 355 -21.66 -3.86 -11.64
C THR A 355 -22.55 -5.07 -11.82
N CYS A 356 -23.52 -5.01 -12.74
CA CYS A 356 -24.37 -6.14 -13.10
C CYS A 356 -23.58 -7.29 -13.76
N SER A 357 -22.53 -6.98 -14.54
CA SER A 357 -21.63 -8.00 -15.12
C SER A 357 -20.67 -8.61 -14.09
N ILE A 358 -20.25 -7.84 -13.08
CA ILE A 358 -19.43 -8.33 -11.96
C ILE A 358 -20.27 -9.21 -11.01
N GLU A 359 -21.54 -8.88 -10.78
CA GLU A 359 -22.48 -9.75 -10.04
C GLU A 359 -22.79 -11.03 -10.82
N ALA A 360 -22.93 -10.97 -12.14
CA ALA A 360 -23.16 -12.16 -12.97
C ALA A 360 -21.94 -13.11 -13.03
N ILE A 361 -20.72 -12.61 -12.83
CA ILE A 361 -19.49 -13.44 -12.77
C ILE A 361 -19.21 -13.94 -11.34
N SER A 362 -19.83 -13.36 -10.31
CA SER A 362 -19.64 -13.74 -8.90
C SER A 362 -20.52 -14.92 -8.44
N PHE A 363 -21.32 -15.52 -9.31
CA PHE A 363 -21.97 -16.82 -9.09
C PHE A 363 -21.83 -17.68 -10.36
N PRO A 364 -20.83 -18.58 -10.39
CA PRO A 364 -21.14 -19.97 -10.11
C PRO A 364 -20.15 -20.65 -9.16
N CYS A 365 -20.73 -21.47 -8.28
CA CYS A 365 -20.16 -22.37 -7.25
C CYS A 365 -19.84 -21.76 -5.88
#